data_AF-A0A2S7WAF9-F1
#
_entry.id   AF-A0A2S7WAF9-F1
#
_cell.length_a   1.000
_cell.length_b   1.000
_cell.length_c   1.000
_cell.angle_alpha   90.00
_cell.angle_beta   90.00
_cell.angle_gamma   90.00
#
_symmetry.space_group_name_H-M   'P 1'
#
loop_
_entity.id
_entity.type
_entity.pdbx_description
1 polymer ?
#
loop_
_entity_poly.entity_id
_entity_poly.type
_entity_poly.pdbx_seq_one_letter_code
_entity_poly.pdbx_strand_id
1 'polypeptide(L)'
;MDTKLTLKLNQAIIEKAKEYAANKNMSVSRIVEAYLQSLITENNNAEFEISPFVKSIATGTQIPSNLDYKKEYSQYLSEKYK
;
A
#
# COMPACT_ATOMS: atom_id res chain seq x y z
N MET A 1 5.21 21.06 -12.43
CA MET A 1 5.31 21.36 -13.87
C MET A 1 5.27 20.04 -14.60
N ASP A 2 4.35 19.90 -15.55
CA ASP A 2 4.15 18.61 -16.23
C ASP A 2 5.00 18.56 -17.49
N THR A 3 5.65 17.43 -17.73
CA THR A 3 6.51 17.22 -18.90
C THR A 3 6.09 15.95 -19.64
N LYS A 4 6.26 15.94 -20.96
CA LYS A 4 5.91 14.79 -21.80
C LYS A 4 7.04 13.76 -21.77
N LEU A 5 6.75 12.56 -21.30
CA LEU A 5 7.63 11.39 -21.40
C LEU A 5 7.24 10.54 -22.61
N THR A 6 8.17 10.32 -23.54
CA THR A 6 7.96 9.44 -24.71
C THR A 6 8.81 8.18 -24.56
N LEU A 7 8.16 7.01 -24.55
CA LEU A 7 8.81 5.71 -24.35
C LEU A 7 8.69 4.86 -25.61
N LYS A 8 9.78 4.18 -26.00
CA LYS A 8 9.76 3.17 -27.06
C LYS A 8 9.44 1.81 -26.43
N LEU A 9 8.29 1.26 -26.77
CA LEU A 9 7.78 -0.01 -26.24
C LEU A 9 7.31 -0.91 -27.38
N ASN A 10 7.15 -2.19 -27.10
CA ASN A 10 6.57 -3.12 -28.06
C ASN A 10 5.09 -2.78 -28.30
N GLN A 11 4.67 -2.73 -29.58
CA GLN A 11 3.30 -2.41 -29.98
C GLN A 11 2.25 -3.31 -29.30
N ALA A 12 2.52 -4.62 -29.19
CA ALA A 12 1.59 -5.56 -28.55
C ALA A 12 1.40 -5.29 -27.06
N ILE A 13 2.42 -4.75 -26.39
CA ILE A 13 2.34 -4.34 -24.98
C ILE A 13 1.52 -3.06 -24.85
N ILE A 14 1.69 -2.10 -25.76
CA ILE A 14 0.93 -0.84 -25.77
C ILE A 14 -0.57 -1.11 -25.88
N GLU A 15 -0.97 -2.01 -26.78
CA GLU A 15 -2.39 -2.33 -26.98
C GLU A 15 -2.99 -3.02 -25.74
N LYS A 16 -2.30 -4.00 -25.16
CA LYS A 16 -2.74 -4.62 -23.90
C LYS A 16 -2.83 -3.63 -22.74
N ALA A 17 -1.88 -2.69 -22.66
CA ALA A 17 -1.89 -1.66 -21.62
C ALA A 17 -3.07 -0.71 -21.76
N LYS A 18 -3.42 -0.31 -23.01
CA LYS A 18 -4.60 0.52 -23.29
C LYS A 18 -5.89 -0.21 -22.92
N GLU A 19 -6.03 -1.48 -23.29
CA GLU A 19 -7.20 -2.30 -22.96
C GLU A 19 -7.37 -2.42 -21.44
N TYR A 20 -6.28 -2.73 -20.72
CA TYR A 20 -6.28 -2.78 -19.26
C TYR A 20 -6.69 -1.44 -18.65
N ALA A 21 -6.13 -0.33 -19.14
CA ALA A 21 -6.43 1.00 -18.64
C ALA A 21 -7.90 1.38 -18.88
N ALA A 22 -8.43 1.11 -20.07
CA ALA A 22 -9.83 1.34 -20.42
C ALA A 22 -10.79 0.55 -19.52
N ASN A 23 -10.51 -0.74 -19.29
CA ASN A 23 -11.30 -1.59 -18.39
C ASN A 23 -11.31 -1.07 -16.94
N LYS A 24 -10.30 -0.30 -16.55
CA LYS A 24 -10.19 0.33 -15.22
C LYS A 24 -10.64 1.79 -15.19
N ASN A 25 -11.17 2.33 -16.30
CA ASN A 25 -11.50 3.75 -16.46
C ASN A 25 -10.31 4.68 -16.14
N MET A 26 -9.11 4.28 -16.56
CA MET A 26 -7.86 4.99 -16.32
C MET A 26 -7.10 5.21 -17.63
N SER A 27 -6.15 6.15 -17.64
CA SER A 27 -5.19 6.31 -18.74
C SER A 27 -3.91 5.53 -18.48
N VAL A 28 -3.24 5.09 -19.55
CA VAL A 28 -1.92 4.47 -19.46
C VAL A 28 -0.90 5.42 -18.81
N SER A 29 -0.98 6.72 -19.11
CA SER A 29 -0.13 7.73 -18.48
C SER A 29 -0.28 7.76 -16.97
N ARG A 30 -1.51 7.68 -16.44
CA ARG A 30 -1.78 7.67 -15.00
C ARG A 30 -1.24 6.42 -14.32
N ILE A 31 -1.31 5.27 -14.99
CA ILE A 31 -0.74 4.01 -14.48
C ILE A 31 0.78 4.12 -14.38
N VAL A 32 1.43 4.61 -15.44
CA VAL A 32 2.89 4.75 -15.48
C VAL A 32 3.38 5.79 -14.47
N GLU A 33 2.70 6.92 -14.37
CA GLU A 33 2.99 7.96 -13.39
C GLU A 33 2.90 7.43 -11.95
N ALA A 34 1.82 6.72 -11.61
CA ALA A 34 1.65 6.11 -10.29
C ALA A 34 2.75 5.08 -9.98
N TYR A 35 3.16 4.28 -10.97
CA TYR A 35 4.24 3.31 -10.80
C TYR A 35 5.60 4.00 -10.58
N LEU A 36 5.94 4.99 -11.41
CA LEU A 36 7.16 5.78 -11.25
C LEU A 36 7.17 6.50 -9.90
N GLN A 37 6.03 7.04 -9.48
CA GLN A 37 5.86 7.65 -8.16
C GLN A 37 6.13 6.63 -7.04
N SER A 38 5.61 5.41 -7.14
CA SER A 38 5.89 4.34 -6.16
C SER A 38 7.39 4.07 -6.02
N LEU A 39 8.11 3.98 -7.15
CA LEU A 39 9.55 3.70 -7.15
C LEU A 39 10.40 4.80 -6.52
N ILE A 40 10.02 6.07 -6.74
CA ILE A 40 10.77 7.21 -6.18
C ILE A 40 10.35 7.54 -4.74
N THR A 41 9.13 7.18 -4.35
CA THR A 41 8.61 7.47 -3.01
C THR A 41 9.22 6.54 -1.96
N GLU A 42 9.58 5.30 -2.32
CA GLU A 42 10.24 4.36 -1.39
C GLU A 42 11.65 4.81 -0.93
N ASN A 43 12.30 5.73 -1.64
CA ASN A 43 13.62 6.27 -1.23
C ASN A 43 13.54 7.49 -0.32
N ASN A 44 12.34 8.02 -0.05
CA ASN A 44 12.17 8.91 1.08
C ASN A 44 11.88 8.04 2.31
N ASN A 45 12.92 7.74 3.08
CA ASN A 45 12.82 7.47 4.52
C ASN A 45 12.25 8.69 5.29
N ALA A 46 11.39 9.50 4.68
CA ALA A 46 10.42 10.26 5.42
C ALA A 46 9.46 9.20 5.95
N GLU A 47 9.64 8.82 7.22
CA GLU A 47 8.63 8.14 8.00
C GLU A 47 7.27 8.63 7.51
N PHE A 48 6.45 7.72 6.97
CA PHE A 48 5.07 8.03 6.66
C PHE A 48 4.53 8.80 7.87
N GLU A 49 4.12 10.07 7.71
CA GLU A 49 3.64 10.86 8.85
C GLU A 49 2.33 10.22 9.33
N ILE A 50 2.47 9.26 10.23
CA ILE A 50 1.36 8.65 10.93
C ILE A 50 0.75 9.78 11.74
N SER A 51 -0.54 10.05 11.50
CA SER A 51 -1.22 11.13 12.20
C SER A 51 -1.03 10.97 13.72
N PRO A 52 -0.92 12.06 14.49
CA PRO A 52 -0.73 11.97 15.95
C PRO A 52 -1.77 11.09 16.64
N PHE A 53 -2.99 11.05 16.08
CA PHE A 53 -4.07 10.17 16.51
C PHE A 53 -3.78 8.68 16.25
N VAL A 54 -3.29 8.31 15.05
CA VAL A 54 -2.95 6.91 14.77
C VAL A 54 -1.71 6.47 15.56
N LYS A 55 -0.75 7.38 15.76
CA LYS A 55 0.42 7.13 16.60
C LYS A 55 0.00 6.89 18.06
N SER A 56 -0.97 7.65 18.59
CA SER A 56 -1.46 7.45 19.97
C SER A 56 -2.18 6.13 20.19
N ILE A 57 -2.80 5.54 19.16
CA ILE A 57 -3.37 4.18 19.22
C ILE A 57 -2.27 3.14 19.41
N ALA A 58 -1.12 3.31 18.74
CA ALA A 58 0.00 2.37 18.82
C ALA A 58 0.77 2.45 20.16
N THR A 59 0.75 3.61 20.83
CA THR A 59 1.47 3.81 22.11
C THR A 59 0.81 3.13 23.31
N GLY A 60 -0.39 2.59 23.17
CA GLY A 60 -1.19 2.07 24.29
C GLY A 60 -0.79 0.68 24.79
N THR A 61 -0.23 -0.18 23.93
CA THR A 61 0.09 -1.57 24.31
C THR A 61 1.37 -2.04 23.62
N GLN A 62 2.45 -2.19 24.39
CA GLN A 62 3.61 -2.95 23.95
C GLN A 62 3.18 -4.42 23.83
N ILE A 63 3.09 -4.91 22.60
CA ILE A 63 2.88 -6.34 22.36
C ILE A 63 4.18 -7.05 22.76
N PRO A 64 4.14 -7.95 23.75
CA PRO A 64 5.34 -8.68 24.15
C PRO A 64 5.84 -9.50 22.96
N SER A 65 7.16 -9.49 22.73
CA SER A 65 7.78 -10.13 21.56
C SER A 65 7.55 -11.66 21.50
N ASN A 66 7.12 -12.26 22.60
CA ASN A 66 6.80 -13.68 22.74
C ASN A 66 5.28 -13.96 22.87
N LEU A 67 4.41 -13.05 22.42
CA LEU A 67 2.97 -13.25 22.48
C LEU A 67 2.52 -14.40 21.54
N ASP A 68 2.01 -15.48 22.10
CA ASP A 68 1.25 -16.49 21.34
C ASP A 68 -0.21 -16.02 21.21
N TYR A 69 -0.44 -15.20 20.19
CA TYR A 69 -1.75 -14.57 19.92
C TYR A 69 -2.89 -15.59 19.80
N LYS A 70 -2.62 -16.82 19.34
CA LYS A 70 -3.65 -17.84 19.16
C LYS A 70 -4.14 -18.33 20.51
N LYS A 71 -3.20 -18.62 21.42
CA LYS A 71 -3.50 -19.12 22.76
C LYS A 71 -4.28 -18.10 23.59
N GLU A 72 -3.80 -16.86 23.62
CA GLU A 72 -4.45 -15.74 24.31
C GLU A 72 -5.88 -15.51 23.79
N TYR A 73 -6.07 -15.54 22.47
CA TYR A 73 -7.37 -15.37 21.85
C TYR A 73 -8.34 -16.50 22.19
N SER A 74 -7.89 -17.76 22.16
CA SER A 74 -8.71 -18.91 22.55
C SER A 74 -9.11 -18.87 24.02
N GLN A 75 -8.21 -18.43 24.91
CA GLN A 75 -8.51 -18.27 26.33
C GLN A 75 -9.54 -17.15 26.54
N TYR A 76 -9.35 -15.99 25.91
CA TYR A 76 -10.30 -14.87 25.99
C TYR A 76 -11.71 -15.28 25.55
N LEU A 77 -11.85 -15.98 24.42
CA LEU A 77 -13.16 -16.47 23.96
C LEU A 77 -13.77 -17.44 24.97
N SER A 78 -12.97 -18.33 25.54
CA SER A 78 -13.43 -19.29 26.55
C SER A 78 -13.91 -18.60 27.82
N GLU A 79 -13.26 -17.53 28.25
CA GLU A 79 -13.68 -16.71 29.40
C GLU A 79 -14.92 -15.85 29.09
N LYS A 80 -15.01 -15.28 27.88
CA LYS A 80 -16.13 -14.42 27.47
C LYS A 80 -17.46 -15.15 27.37
N TYR A 81 -17.43 -16.40 26.91
CA TYR A 81 -18.62 -17.24 26.70
C TYR A 81 -18.86 -18.25 27.83
N LYS A 82 -18.24 -18.03 28.99
CA LYS A 82 -18.50 -18.76 30.23
C LYS A 82 -19.70 -18.20 30.97
#